data_AF-A0A377TT69-F1
#
_entry.id   AF-A0A377TT69-F1
#
_cell.length_a   1.000
_cell.length_b   1.000
_cell.length_c   1.000
_cell.angle_alpha   90.00
_cell.angle_beta   90.00
_cell.angle_gamma   90.00
#
_symmetry.space_group_name_H-M   'P 1'
#
loop_
_entity.id
_entity.type
_entity.pdbx_description
1 polymer ?
#
loop_
_entity_poly.entity_id
_entity_poly.type
_entity_poly.pdbx_seq_one_letter_code
_entity_poly.pdbx_strand_id
1 'polypeptide(L)'
;MTCLTSEAASRDGLMAATIRHNRARGRHQIHAMSEIVRELTQLGWTPQKIGKELGMDADEVLRLKQISGLTEMFAGRQFSQAWTIK
;
A
#
# COMPACT_ATOMS: atom_id res chain seq x y z
N MET A 1 -29.44 -21.24 1.87
CA MET A 1 -28.78 -20.01 2.36
C MET A 1 -27.68 -20.46 3.31
N THR A 2 -26.48 -20.68 2.80
CA THR A 2 -25.38 -21.23 3.59
C THR A 2 -24.72 -20.07 4.33
N CYS A 3 -25.14 -19.84 5.56
CA CYS A 3 -24.49 -18.89 6.46
C CYS A 3 -23.15 -19.48 6.88
N LEU A 4 -22.08 -19.14 6.16
CA LEU A 4 -20.72 -19.40 6.64
C LEU A 4 -20.40 -18.37 7.71
N THR A 5 -20.67 -18.71 8.97
CA THR A 5 -20.03 -18.06 10.11
C THR A 5 -18.55 -18.45 10.07
N SER A 6 -17.73 -17.67 9.39
CA SER A 6 -16.28 -17.85 9.49
C SER A 6 -15.83 -17.43 10.89
N GLU A 7 -15.24 -18.39 11.60
CA GLU A 7 -14.57 -18.25 12.88
C GLU A 7 -13.86 -16.91 13.03
N ALA A 8 -14.01 -16.30 14.21
CA ALA A 8 -13.50 -14.99 14.62
C ALA A 8 -12.32 -14.50 13.76
N ALA A 9 -12.64 -13.79 12.67
CA ALA A 9 -11.62 -13.28 11.78
C ALA A 9 -10.71 -12.35 12.59
N SER A 10 -9.42 -12.65 12.59
CA SER A 10 -8.43 -11.82 13.28
C SER A 10 -8.56 -10.38 12.80
N ARG A 11 -8.26 -9.41 13.67
CA ARG A 11 -8.29 -7.98 13.33
C ARG A 11 -7.54 -7.70 12.01
N ASP A 12 -6.39 -8.34 11.84
CA ASP A 12 -5.57 -8.32 10.62
C ASP A 12 -6.34 -8.80 9.38
N GLY A 13 -7.06 -9.92 9.49
CA GLY A 13 -7.87 -10.49 8.41
C GLY A 13 -9.06 -9.62 8.02
N LEU A 14 -9.72 -8.98 9.00
CA LEU A 14 -10.81 -8.03 8.77
C LEU A 14 -10.33 -6.75 8.07
N MET A 15 -9.17 -6.22 8.51
CA MET A 15 -8.53 -5.07 7.85
C MET A 15 -8.16 -5.41 6.41
N ALA A 16 -7.50 -6.54 6.17
CA ALA A 16 -7.14 -6.99 4.84
C ALA A 16 -8.35 -7.20 3.92
N ALA A 17 -9.44 -7.78 4.43
CA ALA A 17 -10.69 -7.96 3.68
C ALA A 17 -11.32 -6.62 3.28
N THR A 18 -11.33 -5.64 4.18
CA THR A 18 -11.84 -4.28 3.91
C THR A 18 -11.01 -3.57 2.85
N ILE A 19 -9.68 -3.64 2.97
CA ILE A 19 -8.75 -3.05 1.99
C ILE A 19 -8.93 -3.72 0.62
N ARG A 20 -9.01 -5.06 0.55
CA ARG A 20 -9.27 -5.80 -0.69
C ARG A 20 -10.57 -5.38 -1.36
N HIS A 21 -11.64 -5.28 -0.58
CA HIS A 21 -12.96 -4.86 -1.07
C HIS A 21 -12.95 -3.45 -1.64
N ASN A 22 -12.29 -2.52 -0.93
CA ASN A 22 -12.14 -1.14 -1.40
C ASN A 22 -11.23 -1.03 -2.63
N ARG A 23 -10.13 -1.80 -2.67
CA ARG A 23 -9.22 -1.89 -3.82
C ARG A 23 -9.94 -2.39 -5.07
N ALA A 24 -10.72 -3.46 -4.94
CA ALA A 24 -11.48 -4.03 -6.06
C ALA A 24 -12.56 -3.09 -6.61
N ARG A 25 -13.08 -2.20 -5.77
CA ARG A 25 -14.07 -1.16 -6.15
C ARG A 25 -13.44 0.14 -6.66
N GLY A 26 -12.17 0.40 -6.34
CA GLY A 26 -11.53 1.70 -6.51
C GLY A 26 -10.80 1.86 -7.85
N ARG A 27 -11.12 2.94 -8.57
CA ARG A 27 -10.29 3.45 -9.69
C ARG A 27 -8.93 3.89 -9.13
N HIS A 28 -7.86 3.35 -9.69
CA HIS A 28 -6.47 3.37 -9.20
C HIS A 28 -6.01 4.69 -8.56
N GLN A 29 -6.02 4.77 -7.22
CA GLN A 29 -5.27 5.79 -6.48
C GLN A 29 -3.99 5.16 -5.93
N ILE A 30 -2.94 5.12 -6.78
CA ILE A 30 -1.62 4.57 -6.44
C ILE A 30 -1.10 5.19 -5.13
N HIS A 31 -1.31 6.48 -4.91
CA HIS A 31 -0.91 7.17 -3.69
C HIS A 31 -1.60 6.64 -2.44
N ALA A 32 -2.92 6.42 -2.47
CA ALA A 32 -3.65 5.89 -1.32
C ALA A 32 -3.22 4.44 -0.99
N MET A 33 -2.96 3.64 -2.02
CA MET A 33 -2.44 2.27 -1.83
C MET A 33 -1.00 2.29 -1.30
N SER A 34 -0.17 3.22 -1.76
CA SER A 34 1.20 3.44 -1.27
C SER A 34 1.21 3.71 0.23
N GLU A 35 0.33 4.60 0.71
CA GLU A 35 0.21 4.92 2.12
C GLU A 35 -0.27 3.72 2.96
N ILE A 36 -1.25 2.95 2.47
CA ILE A 36 -1.69 1.72 3.15
C ILE A 36 -0.52 0.71 3.25
N VAL A 37 0.24 0.51 2.18
CA VAL A 37 1.40 -0.40 2.19
C VAL A 37 2.49 0.10 3.16
N ARG A 38 2.71 1.42 3.25
CA ARG A 38 3.65 2.03 4.20
C ARG A 38 3.22 1.78 5.64
N GLU A 39 1.96 2.03 5.98
CA GLU A 39 1.41 1.80 7.32
C GLU A 39 1.49 0.33 7.74
N LEU A 40 1.10 -0.59 6.85
CA LEU A 40 1.21 -2.04 7.13
C LEU A 40 2.66 -2.47 7.37
N THR A 41 3.60 -1.90 6.61
CA THR A 41 5.04 -2.16 6.81
C THR A 41 5.50 -1.64 8.18
N GLN A 42 5.04 -0.47 8.62
CA GLN A 42 5.34 0.08 9.95
C GLN A 42 4.74 -0.75 11.09
N LEU A 43 3.60 -1.41 10.85
CA LEU A 43 2.99 -2.39 11.76
C LEU A 43 3.73 -3.74 11.76
N GLY A 44 4.86 -3.86 11.07
CA GLY A 44 5.71 -5.06 11.04
C GLY A 44 5.28 -6.12 10.03
N TRP A 45 4.36 -5.81 9.10
CA TRP A 45 3.99 -6.76 8.08
C TRP A 45 5.09 -6.90 7.03
N THR A 46 5.44 -8.13 6.69
CA THR A 46 6.38 -8.42 5.61
C THR A 46 5.74 -8.17 4.24
N PRO A 47 6.50 -7.80 3.20
CA PRO A 47 5.97 -7.63 1.85
C PRO A 47 5.20 -8.87 1.35
N GLN A 48 5.67 -10.07 1.69
CA GLN A 48 5.02 -11.33 1.35
C GLN A 48 3.66 -11.48 2.06
N LYS A 49 3.56 -11.08 3.33
CA LYS A 49 2.29 -11.06 4.07
C LYS A 49 1.32 -10.06 3.45
N ILE A 50 1.77 -8.85 3.13
CA ILE A 50 0.95 -7.81 2.48
C ILE A 50 0.42 -8.30 1.13
N GLY A 51 1.29 -8.86 0.28
CA GLY A 51 0.89 -9.40 -1.02
C GLY A 51 -0.16 -10.51 -0.90
N LYS A 52 0.08 -11.47 0.01
CA LYS A 52 -0.84 -12.57 0.27
C LYS A 52 -2.21 -12.09 0.78
N GLU A 53 -2.24 -11.19 1.74
CA GLU A 53 -3.47 -10.74 2.40
C GLU A 53 -4.27 -9.72 1.57
N LEU A 54 -3.59 -8.87 0.80
CA LEU A 54 -4.23 -7.87 -0.07
C LEU A 54 -4.48 -8.36 -1.51
N GLY A 55 -4.03 -9.57 -1.85
CA GLY A 55 -4.13 -10.12 -3.21
C GLY A 55 -3.33 -9.30 -4.22
N MET A 56 -2.12 -8.91 -3.85
CA MET A 56 -1.20 -8.09 -4.63
C MET A 56 0.03 -8.89 -5.01
N ASP A 57 0.61 -8.59 -6.17
CA ASP A 57 1.88 -9.17 -6.56
C ASP A 57 3.04 -8.59 -5.71
N ALA A 58 4.07 -9.40 -5.45
CA ALA A 58 5.21 -8.96 -4.64
C ALA A 58 5.92 -7.74 -5.25
N ASP A 59 6.01 -7.66 -6.58
CA ASP A 59 6.61 -6.53 -7.28
C ASP A 59 5.69 -5.29 -7.23
N GLU A 60 4.37 -5.48 -7.21
CA GLU A 60 3.40 -4.40 -7.01
C GLU A 60 3.59 -3.75 -5.63
N VAL A 61 3.73 -4.57 -4.58
CA VAL A 61 4.00 -4.11 -3.21
C VAL A 61 5.35 -3.39 -3.12
N LEU A 62 6.38 -3.92 -3.78
CA LEU A 62 7.70 -3.29 -3.79
C LEU A 62 7.69 -1.92 -4.46
N ARG A 63 7.04 -1.78 -5.62
CA ARG A 63 6.90 -0.50 -6.33
C ARG A 63 6.18 0.54 -5.48
N LEU A 64 5.09 0.16 -4.82
CA LEU A 64 4.33 1.06 -3.95
C LEU A 64 5.17 1.53 -2.76
N LYS A 65 5.91 0.62 -2.12
CA LYS A 65 6.82 0.98 -1.02
C LYS A 65 7.87 2.03 -1.43
N GLN A 66 8.39 1.96 -2.66
CA GLN A 66 9.39 2.90 -3.17
C GLN A 66 8.82 4.30 -3.44
N ILE A 67 7.56 4.40 -3.90
CA ILE A 67 6.91 5.68 -4.18
C ILE A 67 6.83 6.55 -2.92
N SER A 68 6.38 5.98 -1.78
CA SER A 68 6.36 6.71 -0.51
C SER A 68 7.77 7.11 -0.04
N GLY A 69 8.77 6.23 -0.22
CA GLY A 69 10.15 6.51 0.20
C GLY A 69 10.85 7.62 -0.60
N LEU A 70 10.55 7.76 -1.89
CA LEU A 70 11.05 8.86 -2.71
C LEU A 70 10.45 10.19 -2.24
N THR A 71 9.15 10.26 -2.01
CA THR A 71 8.49 11.47 -1.53
C THR A 71 9.09 11.94 -0.20
N GLU A 72 9.28 11.05 0.78
CA GLU A 72 9.92 11.39 2.06
C GLU A 72 11.37 11.87 1.90
N MET A 73 12.14 11.25 0.99
CA MET A 73 13.55 11.61 0.75
C MET A 73 13.74 13.01 0.13
N PHE A 74 12.74 13.52 -0.58
CA PHE A 74 12.79 14.82 -1.27
C PHE A 74 11.94 15.92 -0.61
N ALA A 75 11.09 15.61 0.37
CA ALA A 75 10.15 16.55 1.00
C ALA A 75 10.82 17.81 1.62
N GLY A 76 12.10 17.74 1.99
CA GLY A 76 12.86 18.85 2.58
C GLY A 76 13.89 19.52 1.66
N ARG A 77 13.95 19.17 0.37
CA ARG A 77 14.97 19.73 -0.53
C ARG A 77 14.43 20.94 -1.30
N GLN A 78 15.17 22.05 -1.29
CA GLN A 78 14.97 23.13 -2.26
C GLN A 78 15.56 22.71 -3.61
N PHE A 79 14.73 22.63 -4.63
CA PHE A 79 15.16 22.36 -5.99
C PHE A 79 15.77 23.63 -6.61
N SER A 80 16.92 23.50 -7.28
CA SER A 80 17.46 24.59 -8.09
C SER A 80 16.71 24.68 -9.42
N GLN A 81 16.59 25.89 -9.97
CA GLN A 81 16.02 26.14 -11.30
C GLN A 81 16.99 25.58 -12.36
N ALA A 82 16.82 24.30 -12.70
CA ALA A 82 17.68 23.63 -13.68
C ALA A 82 17.09 23.78 -15.09
N TRP A 83 17.37 24.92 -15.73
CA TRP A 83 17.67 25.03 -17.16
C TRP A 83 18.20 26.44 -17.48
N THR A 84 19.52 26.66 -17.36
CA THR A 84 20.14 27.87 -17.89
C THR A 84 20.65 27.54 -19.29
N ILE A 85 19.86 27.89 -20.31
CA ILE A 85 20.35 27.91 -21.69
C ILE A 85 21.41 29.02 -21.75
N LYS A 86 22.63 28.69 -22.16
CA LYS A 86 23.60 29.66 -22.67
C LYS A 86 23.82 29.40 -24.14
#